data_AF-A0A269ZB48-F1
#
_entry.id   AF-A0A269ZB48-F1
#
_cell.length_a   1.000
_cell.length_b   1.000
_cell.length_c   1.000
_cell.angle_alpha   90.00
_cell.angle_beta   90.00
_cell.angle_gamma   90.00
#
_symmetry.space_group_name_H-M   'P 1'
#
loop_
_entity.id
_entity.type
_entity.pdbx_description
1 polymer ?
#
loop_
_entity_poly.entity_id
_entity_poly.type
_entity_poly.pdbx_seq_one_letter_code
_entity_poly.pdbx_strand_id
1 'polypeptide(L)'
;MGILDRFEKGLENVVNGAFAKAFRSQVEPVELGGALRREADNKAAVVSRGRTLTANHYTIELSPADFERLSGIETELRADLRQVIGDHAIEQAYSFVGPVSVDFVEADDLDTGMYRVVSSTQRPDGSPAAQPANRGGYDPASRSHSIVEPAPSSGPRPVAQRHRTPEPARSSTPIRPAAPARSRTIEASVTIDGRTYPLRQGANVFGRSSNSSDFVIDDPGVSRRHFEIVVEGDHAVANDLGSTNGTLLHGRKLTSANLTNGDVLTAGDAEVRYTEQDSL
;
A
#
# COMPACT_ATOMS: atom_id res chain seq x y z
N MET A 1 6.97 3.94 35.90
CA MET A 1 5.50 3.88 35.84
C MET A 1 5.13 4.03 34.39
N GLY A 2 4.34 3.09 33.85
CA GLY A 2 4.14 2.98 32.41
C GLY A 2 3.21 4.05 31.84
N ILE A 3 3.41 4.39 30.57
CA ILE A 3 2.48 5.14 29.72
C ILE A 3 1.07 4.52 29.69
N LEU A 4 1.00 3.19 29.75
CA LEU A 4 -0.26 2.43 29.84
C LEU A 4 -1.09 2.81 31.08
N ASP A 5 -0.44 3.02 32.23
CA ASP A 5 -1.09 3.34 33.52
C ASP A 5 -1.74 4.75 33.51
N ARG A 6 -1.38 5.64 32.55
CA ARG A 6 -2.10 6.91 32.32
C ARG A 6 -3.25 6.77 31.33
N PHE A 7 -3.09 5.99 30.27
CA PHE A 7 -4.20 5.61 29.38
C PHE A 7 -5.31 4.89 30.16
N GLU A 8 -4.95 3.96 31.04
CA GLU A 8 -5.89 3.26 31.93
C GLU A 8 -6.57 4.24 32.90
N LYS A 9 -5.83 5.12 33.59
CA LYS A 9 -6.43 6.11 34.52
C LYS A 9 -7.28 7.19 33.85
N GLY A 10 -7.02 7.53 32.59
CA GLY A 10 -7.91 8.36 31.78
C GLY A 10 -9.24 7.64 31.47
N LEU A 11 -9.17 6.33 31.21
CA LEU A 11 -10.32 5.48 30.89
C LEU A 11 -11.14 5.08 32.13
N GLU A 12 -10.52 4.93 33.30
CA GLU A 12 -11.15 4.57 34.58
C GLU A 12 -12.28 5.54 35.00
N ASN A 13 -12.18 6.82 34.65
CA ASN A 13 -13.21 7.81 34.96
C ASN A 13 -14.44 7.77 34.04
N VAL A 14 -14.38 7.03 32.92
CA VAL A 14 -15.44 7.01 31.89
C VAL A 14 -16.13 5.65 31.77
N VAL A 15 -15.53 4.55 32.24
CA VAL A 15 -16.02 3.20 31.94
C VAL A 15 -16.30 2.34 33.17
N ASN A 16 -17.46 2.57 33.79
CA ASN A 16 -18.21 1.51 34.48
C ASN A 16 -19.42 1.09 33.64
N GLY A 17 -19.19 0.20 32.64
CA GLY A 17 -20.22 -0.78 32.24
C GLY A 17 -20.70 -0.86 30.78
N ALA A 18 -20.27 0.00 29.84
CA ALA A 18 -20.99 0.11 28.54
C ALA A 18 -20.18 -0.07 27.23
N PHE A 19 -18.84 -0.12 27.24
CA PHE A 19 -18.06 0.07 25.99
C PHE A 19 -17.63 -1.20 25.22
N ALA A 20 -17.43 -2.36 25.87
CA ALA A 20 -16.78 -3.51 25.23
C ALA A 20 -17.60 -4.31 24.18
N LYS A 21 -18.79 -3.85 23.74
CA LYS A 21 -19.67 -4.61 22.82
C LYS A 21 -20.37 -3.82 21.70
N ALA A 22 -20.28 -2.48 21.67
CA ALA A 22 -21.05 -1.65 20.72
C ALA A 22 -20.20 -0.85 19.71
N PHE A 23 -18.86 -0.92 19.77
CA PHE A 23 -17.97 0.10 19.19
C PHE A 23 -17.11 -0.33 17.98
N ARG A 24 -17.37 -1.48 17.34
CA ARG A 24 -16.59 -1.97 16.16
C ARG A 24 -16.73 -1.12 14.87
N SER A 25 -17.07 0.15 14.96
CA SER A 25 -17.31 1.04 13.81
C SER A 25 -16.85 2.48 14.08
N GLN A 26 -15.93 2.67 15.04
CA GLN A 26 -15.36 3.96 15.44
C GLN A 26 -13.89 3.77 15.78
N VAL A 27 -13.07 4.80 15.58
CA VAL A 27 -11.62 4.73 15.79
C VAL A 27 -11.29 4.71 17.29
N GLU A 28 -10.61 3.68 17.79
CA GLU A 28 -10.19 3.65 19.19
C GLU A 28 -8.83 4.38 19.37
N PRO A 29 -8.69 5.29 20.37
CA PRO A 29 -7.44 6.03 20.58
C PRO A 29 -6.19 5.17 20.78
N VAL A 30 -6.36 3.93 21.28
CA VAL A 30 -5.27 2.96 21.46
C VAL A 30 -4.74 2.40 20.13
N GLU A 31 -5.58 2.30 19.10
CA GLU A 31 -5.19 1.82 17.77
C GLU A 31 -4.28 2.82 17.07
N LEU A 32 -4.58 4.12 17.20
CA LEU A 32 -3.75 5.21 16.67
C LEU A 32 -2.32 5.18 17.19
N GLY A 33 -2.14 4.84 18.48
CA GLY A 33 -0.81 4.66 19.07
C GLY A 33 -0.03 3.49 18.45
N GLY A 34 -0.71 2.38 18.18
CA GLY A 34 -0.12 1.24 17.46
C GLY A 34 0.25 1.57 16.02
N ALA A 35 -0.66 2.22 15.29
CA ALA A 35 -0.44 2.63 13.91
C ALA A 35 0.72 3.61 13.75
N LEU A 36 0.85 4.58 14.66
CA LEU A 36 1.96 5.54 14.66
C LEU A 36 3.33 4.88 14.91
N ARG A 37 3.41 3.87 15.79
CA ARG A 37 4.64 3.08 15.97
C ARG A 37 5.01 2.33 14.70
N ARG A 38 4.04 1.63 14.11
CA ARG A 38 4.22 0.88 12.86
C ARG A 38 4.68 1.79 11.72
N GLU A 39 4.10 2.98 11.61
CA GLU A 39 4.49 3.96 10.59
C GLU A 39 5.90 4.54 10.86
N ALA A 40 6.28 4.74 12.12
CA ALA A 40 7.65 5.10 12.48
C ALA A 40 8.66 4.00 12.12
N ASP A 41 8.31 2.72 12.27
CA ASP A 41 9.14 1.58 11.84
C ASP A 41 9.24 1.52 10.31
N ASN A 42 8.11 1.68 9.60
CA ASN A 42 8.05 1.69 8.13
C ASN A 42 8.90 2.81 7.50
N LYS A 43 9.06 3.95 8.18
CA LYS A 43 9.88 5.10 7.74
C LYS A 43 11.28 5.10 8.35
N ALA A 44 11.66 4.11 9.15
CA ALA A 44 12.97 4.02 9.75
C ALA A 44 14.05 3.73 8.67
N ALA A 45 15.01 4.64 8.53
CA ALA A 45 16.07 4.56 7.54
C ALA A 45 17.45 4.88 8.13
N VAL A 46 18.42 3.99 7.92
CA VAL A 46 19.79 4.16 8.42
C VAL A 46 20.52 5.24 7.61
N VAL A 47 20.98 6.30 8.29
CA VAL A 47 21.68 7.43 7.65
C VAL A 47 23.18 7.45 7.96
N SER A 48 23.58 6.96 9.13
CA SER A 48 24.99 6.74 9.47
C SER A 48 25.13 5.56 10.44
N ARG A 49 26.38 5.12 10.69
CA ARG A 49 26.65 4.09 11.72
C ARG A 49 26.03 4.52 13.05
N GLY A 50 25.13 3.70 13.60
CA GLY A 50 24.44 3.99 14.86
C GLY A 50 23.40 5.12 14.81
N ARG A 51 22.93 5.54 13.63
CA ARG A 51 21.86 6.55 13.51
C ARG A 51 20.84 6.15 12.45
N THR A 52 19.68 5.70 12.93
CA THR A 52 18.47 5.48 12.14
C THR A 52 17.57 6.70 12.29
N LEU A 53 17.15 7.30 11.18
CA LEU A 53 16.17 8.40 11.19
C LEU A 53 14.77 7.84 10.90
N THR A 54 13.73 8.46 11.48
CA THR A 54 12.34 8.20 11.11
C THR A 54 11.55 9.51 10.92
N ALA A 55 10.28 9.42 10.55
CA ALA A 55 9.37 10.55 10.42
C ALA A 55 9.13 11.25 11.78
N ASN A 56 8.91 12.57 11.73
CA ASN A 56 8.67 13.40 12.91
C ASN A 56 7.44 14.32 12.76
N HIS A 57 6.74 14.24 11.63
CA HIS A 57 5.44 14.86 11.45
C HIS A 57 4.46 13.79 10.96
N TYR A 58 3.37 13.61 11.70
CA TYR A 58 2.34 12.62 11.45
C TYR A 58 0.98 13.31 11.38
N THR A 59 0.24 13.06 10.32
CA THR A 59 -1.12 13.52 10.12
C THR A 59 -2.04 12.31 10.16
N ILE A 60 -2.98 12.30 11.09
CA ILE A 60 -4.02 11.27 11.21
C ILE A 60 -5.28 11.83 10.55
N GLU A 61 -5.58 11.29 9.39
CA GLU A 61 -6.80 11.58 8.64
C GLU A 61 -7.92 10.70 9.17
N LEU A 62 -9.05 11.30 9.52
CA LEU A 62 -10.21 10.66 10.15
C LEU A 62 -11.49 10.90 9.33
N SER A 63 -12.47 10.00 9.46
CA SER A 63 -13.84 10.29 9.01
C SER A 63 -14.39 11.55 9.71
N PRO A 64 -15.31 12.32 9.08
CA PRO A 64 -15.99 13.45 9.71
C PRO A 64 -16.55 13.14 11.11
N ALA A 65 -17.19 11.98 11.25
CA ALA A 65 -17.81 11.56 12.51
C ALA A 65 -16.80 11.20 13.61
N ASP A 66 -15.66 10.61 13.26
CA ASP A 66 -14.57 10.34 14.22
C ASP A 66 -13.80 11.62 14.58
N PHE A 67 -13.60 12.52 13.61
CA PHE A 67 -12.95 13.82 13.83
C PHE A 67 -13.78 14.68 14.80
N GLU A 68 -15.08 14.84 14.55
CA GLU A 68 -15.98 15.58 15.46
C GLU A 68 -15.99 14.97 16.87
N ARG A 69 -16.07 13.64 16.98
CA ARG A 69 -16.05 12.92 18.27
C ARG A 69 -14.73 13.09 19.02
N LEU A 70 -13.60 13.03 18.34
CA LEU A 70 -12.27 13.12 18.97
C LEU A 70 -11.83 14.57 19.25
N SER A 71 -12.44 15.58 18.60
CA SER A 71 -12.15 17.00 18.80
C SER A 71 -12.13 17.43 20.28
N GLY A 72 -13.04 16.88 21.09
CA GLY A 72 -13.16 17.20 22.53
C GLY A 72 -11.99 16.72 23.40
N ILE A 73 -11.20 15.75 22.94
CA ILE A 73 -10.00 15.21 23.62
C ILE A 73 -8.71 15.41 22.82
N GLU A 74 -8.80 16.09 21.67
CA GLU A 74 -7.75 16.12 20.64
C GLU A 74 -6.40 16.64 21.18
N THR A 75 -6.43 17.66 22.04
CA THR A 75 -5.21 18.25 22.62
C THR A 75 -4.47 17.28 23.54
N GLU A 76 -5.20 16.52 24.35
CA GLU A 76 -4.63 15.51 25.25
C GLU A 76 -4.13 14.30 24.43
N LEU A 77 -4.96 13.83 23.50
CA LEU A 77 -4.62 12.72 22.60
C LEU A 77 -3.38 13.02 21.74
N ARG A 78 -3.24 14.24 21.19
CA ARG A 78 -2.03 14.69 20.50
C ARG A 78 -0.79 14.61 21.40
N ALA A 79 -0.89 14.98 22.68
CA ALA A 79 0.23 14.94 23.61
C ALA A 79 0.62 13.48 23.92
N ASP A 80 -0.35 12.62 24.19
CA ASP A 80 -0.13 11.20 24.48
C ASP A 80 0.45 10.45 23.29
N LEU A 81 -0.09 10.65 22.08
CA LEU A 81 0.44 10.03 20.85
C LEU A 81 1.86 10.48 20.52
N ARG A 82 2.20 11.76 20.74
CA ARG A 82 3.58 12.26 20.64
C ARG A 82 4.50 11.58 21.64
N GLN A 83 4.03 11.31 22.85
CA GLN A 83 4.83 10.58 23.84
C GLN A 83 5.02 9.11 23.44
N VAL A 84 3.96 8.44 22.95
CA VAL A 84 4.01 7.05 22.44
C VAL A 84 5.05 6.89 21.32
N ILE A 85 5.15 7.85 20.39
CA ILE A 85 6.16 7.89 19.33
C ILE A 85 7.56 8.13 19.91
N GLY A 86 7.69 9.05 20.87
CA GLY A 86 8.96 9.38 21.51
C GLY A 86 9.56 8.20 22.30
N ASP A 87 8.73 7.52 23.09
CA ASP A 87 9.12 6.36 23.89
C ASP A 87 9.51 5.18 22.96
N HIS A 88 8.74 4.90 21.91
CA HIS A 88 9.06 3.88 20.90
C HIS A 88 10.38 4.18 20.16
N ALA A 89 10.64 5.44 19.81
CA ALA A 89 11.90 5.83 19.18
C ALA A 89 13.11 5.66 20.10
N ILE A 90 12.95 5.80 21.42
CA ILE A 90 14.01 5.47 22.39
C ILE A 90 14.25 3.96 22.42
N GLU A 91 13.19 3.15 22.47
CA GLU A 91 13.26 1.68 22.48
C GLU A 91 13.93 1.12 21.21
N GLN A 92 13.61 1.66 20.03
CA GLN A 92 14.19 1.24 18.74
C GLN A 92 15.49 1.96 18.35
N ALA A 93 16.03 2.83 19.23
CA ALA A 93 17.19 3.68 18.97
C ALA A 93 17.09 4.54 17.69
N TYR A 94 15.89 5.03 17.38
CA TYR A 94 15.62 5.97 16.30
C TYR A 94 15.99 7.41 16.70
N SER A 95 16.06 8.28 15.70
CA SER A 95 16.33 9.70 15.86
C SER A 95 15.44 10.52 14.93
N PHE A 96 15.00 11.67 15.39
CA PHE A 96 14.22 12.62 14.60
C PHE A 96 15.10 13.72 14.01
N VAL A 97 14.64 14.36 12.92
CA VAL A 97 15.31 15.53 12.32
C VAL A 97 14.86 16.84 12.98
N GLY A 98 13.70 16.84 13.61
CA GLY A 98 13.13 17.95 14.36
C GLY A 98 12.19 17.44 15.47
N PRO A 99 11.36 18.32 16.07
CA PRO A 99 10.37 17.90 17.06
C PRO A 99 9.36 16.90 16.45
N VAL A 100 8.85 15.98 17.28
CA VAL A 100 7.71 15.14 16.91
C VAL A 100 6.42 15.97 16.99
N SER A 101 5.62 15.90 15.94
CA SER A 101 4.31 16.53 15.80
C SER A 101 3.28 15.48 15.34
N VAL A 102 2.08 15.58 15.89
CA VAL A 102 0.92 14.77 15.54
C VAL A 102 -0.25 15.73 15.36
N ASP A 103 -0.88 15.65 14.20
CA ASP A 103 -2.01 16.48 13.78
C ASP A 103 -3.17 15.59 13.36
N PHE A 104 -4.39 16.06 13.58
CA PHE A 104 -5.62 15.43 13.12
C PHE A 104 -6.24 16.26 12.00
N VAL A 105 -6.77 15.60 10.97
CA VAL A 105 -7.53 16.25 9.89
C VAL A 105 -8.74 15.40 9.50
N GLU A 106 -9.77 16.07 9.02
CA GLU A 106 -10.96 15.45 8.44
C GLU A 106 -10.71 15.01 6.99
N ALA A 107 -11.25 13.86 6.60
CA ALA A 107 -11.17 13.32 5.25
C ALA A 107 -12.52 12.71 4.83
N ASP A 108 -13.24 13.41 3.95
CA ASP A 108 -14.56 13.03 3.42
C ASP A 108 -14.58 11.68 2.67
N ASP A 109 -13.42 11.14 2.28
CA ASP A 109 -13.30 9.85 1.59
C ASP A 109 -13.29 8.63 2.55
N LEU A 110 -13.24 8.87 3.87
CA LEU A 110 -13.14 7.84 4.91
C LEU A 110 -14.50 7.56 5.59
N ASP A 111 -14.87 6.27 5.65
CA ASP A 111 -16.01 5.78 6.44
C ASP A 111 -15.70 5.82 7.95
N THR A 112 -16.73 5.88 8.82
CA THR A 112 -16.54 5.87 10.29
C THR A 112 -15.87 4.59 10.78
N GLY A 113 -14.95 4.73 11.74
CA GLY A 113 -14.04 3.67 12.17
C GLY A 113 -12.78 3.55 11.33
N MET A 114 -12.64 4.33 10.26
CA MET A 114 -11.46 4.31 9.39
C MET A 114 -10.60 5.55 9.60
N TYR A 115 -9.29 5.33 9.61
CA TYR A 115 -8.28 6.36 9.68
C TYR A 115 -7.13 6.06 8.72
N ARG A 116 -6.35 7.07 8.38
CA ARG A 116 -5.15 6.96 7.53
C ARG A 116 -4.04 7.81 8.16
N VAL A 117 -2.84 7.23 8.29
CA VAL A 117 -1.67 7.96 8.83
C VAL A 117 -0.78 8.36 7.66
N VAL A 118 -0.58 9.66 7.49
CA VAL A 118 0.39 10.23 6.54
C VAL A 118 1.58 10.74 7.35
N SER A 119 2.80 10.34 6.98
CA SER A 119 4.00 10.71 7.72
C SER A 119 5.04 11.41 6.83
N SER A 120 5.78 12.35 7.42
CA SER A 120 6.87 13.05 6.76
C SER A 120 8.03 13.34 7.73
N THR A 121 9.22 13.51 7.16
CA THR A 121 10.39 13.95 7.92
C THR A 121 10.60 15.43 7.63
N GLN A 122 10.43 16.27 8.65
CA GLN A 122 10.54 17.73 8.55
C GLN A 122 11.70 18.24 9.39
N ARG A 123 12.47 19.18 8.85
CA ARG A 123 13.50 19.92 9.57
C ARG A 123 12.86 20.90 10.58
N PRO A 124 13.62 21.44 11.54
CA PRO A 124 13.11 22.42 12.50
C PRO A 124 12.58 23.73 11.89
N ASP A 125 12.90 24.00 10.61
CA ASP A 125 12.37 25.11 9.81
C ASP A 125 11.06 24.76 9.06
N GLY A 126 10.48 23.57 9.32
CA GLY A 126 9.29 23.04 8.66
C GLY A 126 9.54 22.51 7.23
N SER A 127 10.74 22.67 6.68
CA SER A 127 11.02 22.20 5.33
C SER A 127 11.21 20.67 5.27
N PRO A 128 10.75 20.00 4.21
CA PRO A 128 10.90 18.56 4.09
C PRO A 128 12.40 18.19 4.04
N ALA A 129 12.78 17.26 4.92
CA ALA A 129 14.05 16.56 4.80
C ALA A 129 13.92 15.47 3.74
N ALA A 130 14.96 15.27 2.93
CA ALA A 130 15.00 14.13 2.03
C ALA A 130 14.97 12.83 2.87
N GLN A 131 13.85 12.11 2.82
CA GLN A 131 13.81 10.74 3.33
C GLN A 131 14.84 9.92 2.55
N PRO A 132 15.69 9.14 3.22
CA PRO A 132 16.55 8.20 2.52
C PRO A 132 15.64 7.21 1.80
N ALA A 133 15.59 7.27 0.47
CA ALA A 133 14.94 6.24 -0.32
C ALA A 133 15.53 4.90 0.10
N ASN A 134 14.66 3.90 0.32
CA ASN A 134 14.98 2.65 1.02
C ASN A 134 16.05 1.84 0.24
N ARG A 135 17.33 2.21 0.43
CA ARG A 135 18.50 1.65 -0.25
C ARG A 135 19.12 0.56 0.61
N GLY A 136 18.46 -0.60 0.60
CA GLY A 136 19.18 -1.86 0.71
C GLY A 136 20.12 -1.97 -0.50
N GLY A 137 21.40 -1.66 -0.31
CA GLY A 137 22.40 -1.69 -1.39
C GLY A 137 23.55 -0.72 -1.20
N TYR A 138 24.63 -1.18 -0.57
CA TYR A 138 25.96 -0.60 -0.79
C TYR A 138 26.42 -0.95 -2.21
N ASP A 139 26.80 0.05 -3.01
CA ASP A 139 27.59 -0.16 -4.22
C ASP A 139 28.63 0.97 -4.32
N PRO A 140 29.95 0.69 -4.23
CA PRO A 140 30.97 1.72 -4.16
C PRO A 140 31.35 2.28 -5.54
N ALA A 141 31.43 3.61 -5.61
CA ALA A 141 32.17 4.42 -6.57
C ALA A 141 32.36 3.87 -8.01
N SER A 142 31.57 4.40 -8.95
CA SER A 142 32.04 4.56 -10.34
C SER A 142 31.81 5.99 -10.83
N ARG A 143 32.89 6.58 -11.34
CA ARG A 143 32.90 7.91 -11.95
C ARG A 143 32.44 7.81 -13.41
N SER A 144 31.54 8.69 -13.83
CA SER A 144 31.62 9.30 -15.16
C SER A 144 30.76 10.56 -15.22
N HIS A 145 31.32 11.64 -15.78
CA HIS A 145 30.60 12.86 -16.09
C HIS A 145 29.72 12.68 -17.33
N SER A 146 28.65 13.47 -17.45
CA SER A 146 28.20 14.02 -18.75
C SER A 146 27.46 15.34 -18.52
N ILE A 147 27.47 16.21 -19.54
CA ILE A 147 27.34 17.67 -19.43
C ILE A 147 26.17 18.20 -20.30
N VAL A 148 25.66 19.38 -19.92
CA VAL A 148 24.72 20.34 -20.55
C VAL A 148 24.99 20.65 -22.05
N GLU A 149 24.02 20.94 -22.95
CA GLU A 149 22.55 20.74 -22.91
C GLU A 149 21.86 20.62 -24.33
N PRO A 150 21.34 21.65 -25.09
CA PRO A 150 20.18 21.39 -25.99
C PRO A 150 20.16 21.91 -27.46
N ALA A 151 19.29 21.26 -28.28
CA ALA A 151 18.35 21.84 -29.30
C ALA A 151 18.90 22.55 -30.59
N PRO A 152 18.06 23.08 -31.52
CA PRO A 152 17.12 22.36 -32.43
C PRO A 152 17.04 22.86 -33.92
N SER A 153 16.08 22.32 -34.71
CA SER A 153 15.48 22.90 -35.96
C SER A 153 16.28 22.71 -37.29
N SER A 154 15.76 22.79 -38.54
CA SER A 154 14.45 23.08 -39.18
C SER A 154 14.42 22.55 -40.65
N GLY A 155 13.24 22.35 -41.27
CA GLY A 155 13.07 22.56 -42.74
C GLY A 155 12.39 21.44 -43.59
N PRO A 156 11.78 21.75 -44.78
CA PRO A 156 10.58 21.01 -45.23
C PRO A 156 10.47 20.56 -46.72
N ARG A 157 9.84 19.37 -46.95
CA ARG A 157 8.97 18.93 -48.11
C ARG A 157 9.53 19.08 -49.58
N PRO A 158 8.87 18.61 -50.69
CA PRO A 158 7.58 17.88 -50.86
C PRO A 158 7.56 16.65 -51.83
N VAL A 159 6.40 15.96 -51.88
CA VAL A 159 5.75 15.09 -52.92
C VAL A 159 6.52 14.17 -53.90
N ALA A 160 6.05 12.91 -53.98
CA ALA A 160 5.54 12.32 -55.23
C ALA A 160 4.66 11.07 -54.96
N GLN A 161 3.40 11.06 -55.42
CA GLN A 161 2.54 9.86 -55.44
C GLN A 161 2.86 8.98 -56.67
N ARG A 162 2.79 7.64 -56.51
CA ARG A 162 2.43 6.73 -57.62
C ARG A 162 1.55 5.58 -57.11
N HIS A 163 0.32 5.53 -57.62
CA HIS A 163 -0.55 4.36 -57.50
C HIS A 163 -0.06 3.22 -58.41
N ARG A 164 -0.13 1.98 -57.93
CA ARG A 164 -0.36 0.79 -58.77
C ARG A 164 -1.27 -0.20 -58.02
N THR A 165 -2.35 -0.61 -58.69
CA THR A 165 -3.31 -1.66 -58.30
C THR A 165 -2.81 -3.05 -58.78
N PRO A 166 -3.48 -4.17 -58.44
CA PRO A 166 -2.80 -5.42 -58.09
C PRO A 166 -2.99 -6.58 -59.10
N GLU A 167 -2.16 -7.62 -58.99
CA GLU A 167 -2.44 -8.99 -59.46
C GLU A 167 -1.49 -10.02 -58.75
N PRO A 168 -1.70 -11.36 -58.85
CA PRO A 168 -1.88 -12.13 -57.61
C PRO A 168 -1.06 -13.44 -57.47
N ALA A 169 -1.34 -14.11 -56.35
CA ALA A 169 -1.30 -15.57 -56.13
C ALA A 169 0.01 -16.24 -55.63
N ARG A 170 -0.23 -17.15 -54.67
CA ARG A 170 0.67 -18.17 -54.08
C ARG A 170 1.70 -17.57 -53.10
N SER A 171 1.79 -18.02 -51.85
CA SER A 171 1.58 -19.40 -51.37
C SER A 171 0.85 -19.45 -50.03
N SER A 172 -0.35 -20.03 -49.99
CA SER A 172 -1.00 -20.44 -48.76
C SER A 172 -0.41 -21.78 -48.29
N THR A 173 0.49 -21.75 -47.32
CA THR A 173 0.87 -22.96 -46.57
C THR A 173 -0.40 -23.51 -45.92
N PRO A 174 -0.74 -24.80 -46.07
CA PRO A 174 -1.90 -25.36 -45.39
C PRO A 174 -1.64 -25.29 -43.89
N ILE A 175 -2.44 -24.49 -43.18
CA ILE A 175 -2.50 -24.53 -41.72
C ILE A 175 -3.05 -25.91 -41.38
N ARG A 176 -2.14 -26.84 -41.07
CA ARG A 176 -2.49 -28.10 -40.45
C ARG A 176 -3.25 -27.73 -39.18
N PRO A 177 -4.52 -28.14 -38.99
CA PRO A 177 -5.22 -27.83 -37.76
C PRO A 177 -4.36 -28.38 -36.63
N ALA A 178 -3.91 -27.49 -35.74
CA ALA A 178 -3.31 -27.93 -34.50
C ALA A 178 -4.35 -28.83 -33.84
N ALA A 179 -3.96 -30.07 -33.51
CA ALA A 179 -4.77 -30.88 -32.61
C ALA A 179 -5.07 -30.00 -31.39
N PRO A 180 -6.31 -29.96 -30.89
CA PRO A 180 -6.66 -29.06 -29.80
C PRO A 180 -5.66 -29.30 -28.67
N ALA A 181 -4.85 -28.27 -28.39
CA ALA A 181 -4.07 -28.26 -27.17
C ALA A 181 -5.08 -28.49 -26.06
N ARG A 182 -4.88 -29.55 -25.26
CA ARG A 182 -5.78 -29.85 -24.15
C ARG A 182 -5.83 -28.57 -23.32
N SER A 183 -7.02 -28.00 -23.18
CA SER A 183 -7.23 -26.75 -22.46
C SER A 183 -6.92 -26.99 -20.99
N ARG A 184 -5.64 -26.90 -20.65
CA ARG A 184 -5.17 -26.89 -19.27
C ARG A 184 -5.97 -25.81 -18.56
N THR A 185 -6.61 -26.17 -17.47
CA THR A 185 -7.39 -25.22 -16.70
C THR A 185 -6.87 -25.30 -15.28
N ILE A 186 -6.65 -24.16 -14.64
CA ILE A 186 -6.16 -24.12 -13.27
C ILE A 186 -7.32 -23.94 -12.27
N GLU A 187 -7.28 -24.73 -11.20
CA GLU A 187 -8.02 -24.46 -9.98
C GLU A 187 -7.19 -23.52 -9.13
N ALA A 188 -7.44 -22.22 -9.32
CA ALA A 188 -6.78 -21.15 -8.60
C ALA A 188 -7.49 -20.86 -7.26
N SER A 189 -6.71 -20.51 -6.24
CA SER A 189 -7.16 -20.26 -4.88
C SER A 189 -6.25 -19.26 -4.18
N VAL A 190 -6.78 -18.63 -3.13
CA VAL A 190 -6.03 -17.68 -2.29
C VAL A 190 -6.17 -18.04 -0.84
N THR A 191 -5.10 -17.86 -0.06
CA THR A 191 -5.11 -18.01 1.39
C THR A 191 -4.89 -16.66 2.06
N ILE A 192 -5.84 -16.29 2.93
CA ILE A 192 -5.90 -15.04 3.71
C ILE A 192 -6.20 -15.42 5.16
N ASP A 193 -5.43 -14.92 6.14
CA ASP A 193 -5.59 -15.24 7.57
C ASP A 193 -5.67 -16.75 7.88
N GLY A 194 -4.92 -17.55 7.13
CA GLY A 194 -4.91 -19.02 7.24
C GLY A 194 -6.16 -19.73 6.70
N ARG A 195 -7.09 -19.01 6.05
CA ARG A 195 -8.27 -19.56 5.37
C ARG A 195 -8.08 -19.53 3.86
N THR A 196 -8.29 -20.67 3.20
CA THR A 196 -8.19 -20.78 1.75
C THR A 196 -9.56 -20.64 1.09
N TYR A 197 -9.63 -19.86 0.02
CA TYR A 197 -10.83 -19.59 -0.76
C TYR A 197 -10.56 -19.83 -2.26
N PRO A 198 -11.49 -20.44 -3.01
CA PRO A 198 -11.33 -20.65 -4.45
C PRO A 198 -11.53 -19.33 -5.22
N LEU A 199 -10.74 -19.12 -6.26
CA LEU A 199 -10.94 -18.05 -7.24
C LEU A 199 -11.89 -18.53 -8.35
N ARG A 200 -12.66 -17.60 -8.90
CA ARG A 200 -13.52 -17.83 -10.07
C ARG A 200 -12.74 -17.53 -11.35
N GLN A 201 -13.15 -18.13 -12.46
CA GLN A 201 -12.71 -17.66 -13.80
C GLN A 201 -13.21 -16.22 -14.03
N GLY A 202 -12.37 -15.39 -14.65
CA GLY A 202 -12.56 -13.93 -14.74
C GLY A 202 -11.94 -13.16 -13.57
N ALA A 203 -12.38 -11.92 -13.39
CA ALA A 203 -11.84 -11.02 -12.35
C ALA A 203 -12.37 -11.38 -10.95
N ASN A 204 -11.46 -11.41 -9.98
CA ASN A 204 -11.73 -11.58 -8.56
C ASN A 204 -11.19 -10.35 -7.83
N VAL A 205 -12.05 -9.47 -7.31
CA VAL A 205 -11.63 -8.19 -6.73
C VAL A 205 -11.32 -8.34 -5.24
N PHE A 206 -10.15 -7.86 -4.85
CA PHE A 206 -9.67 -7.79 -3.47
C PHE A 206 -9.69 -6.35 -2.98
N GLY A 207 -10.18 -6.15 -1.76
CA GLY A 207 -10.27 -4.82 -1.18
C GLY A 207 -11.01 -4.81 0.14
N ARG A 208 -11.07 -3.64 0.78
CA ARG A 208 -11.65 -3.49 2.12
C ARG A 208 -13.18 -3.39 2.11
N SER A 209 -13.80 -3.09 0.97
CA SER A 209 -15.24 -2.82 0.89
C SER A 209 -16.02 -4.00 0.34
N SER A 210 -16.87 -4.60 1.19
CA SER A 210 -17.85 -5.64 0.83
C SER A 210 -18.85 -5.24 -0.26
N ASN A 211 -19.04 -3.94 -0.52
CA ASN A 211 -19.90 -3.44 -1.59
C ASN A 211 -19.22 -3.45 -2.97
N SER A 212 -17.91 -3.71 -3.04
CA SER A 212 -17.13 -3.55 -4.29
C SER A 212 -15.98 -4.54 -4.48
N SER A 213 -15.81 -5.50 -3.55
CA SER A 213 -14.79 -6.56 -3.60
C SER A 213 -15.44 -7.93 -3.36
N ASP A 214 -14.99 -8.95 -4.09
CA ASP A 214 -15.35 -10.36 -3.87
C ASP A 214 -14.66 -10.92 -2.62
N PHE A 215 -13.44 -10.46 -2.37
CA PHE A 215 -12.58 -10.84 -1.25
C PHE A 215 -12.36 -9.64 -0.36
N VAL A 216 -13.10 -9.61 0.75
CA VAL A 216 -13.01 -8.56 1.76
C VAL A 216 -11.80 -8.82 2.65
N ILE A 217 -10.85 -7.87 2.63
CA ILE A 217 -9.68 -7.85 3.52
C ILE A 217 -9.90 -6.75 4.55
N ASP A 218 -10.03 -7.11 5.82
CA ASP A 218 -10.30 -6.18 6.93
C ASP A 218 -9.00 -5.51 7.41
N ASP A 219 -8.45 -4.66 6.54
CA ASP A 219 -7.16 -4.00 6.74
C ASP A 219 -7.26 -2.50 6.39
N PRO A 220 -6.89 -1.56 7.30
CA PRO A 220 -6.99 -0.13 7.05
C PRO A 220 -6.11 0.37 5.88
N GLY A 221 -4.97 -0.28 5.65
CA GLY A 221 -4.05 -0.02 4.55
C GLY A 221 -4.56 -0.56 3.20
N VAL A 222 -5.68 -1.29 3.17
CA VAL A 222 -6.30 -1.79 1.95
C VAL A 222 -7.37 -0.82 1.41
N SER A 223 -7.21 -0.39 0.16
CA SER A 223 -8.22 0.40 -0.56
C SER A 223 -9.53 -0.38 -0.80
N ARG A 224 -10.65 0.34 -0.92
CA ARG A 224 -12.02 -0.24 -1.08
C ARG A 224 -12.12 -1.30 -2.19
N ARG A 225 -11.50 -0.99 -3.34
CA ARG A 225 -11.02 -1.93 -4.36
C ARG A 225 -9.52 -1.69 -4.45
N HIS A 226 -8.70 -2.70 -4.19
CA HIS A 226 -7.24 -2.56 -4.08
C HIS A 226 -6.55 -3.17 -5.28
N PHE A 227 -6.81 -4.44 -5.54
CA PHE A 227 -6.30 -5.18 -6.67
C PHE A 227 -7.34 -6.20 -7.13
N GLU A 228 -7.11 -6.80 -8.28
CA GLU A 228 -7.87 -7.96 -8.75
C GLU A 228 -6.91 -9.06 -9.18
N ILE A 229 -7.36 -10.32 -9.04
CA ILE A 229 -6.73 -11.47 -9.70
C ILE A 229 -7.70 -11.92 -10.80
N VAL A 230 -7.28 -11.76 -12.05
CA VAL A 230 -8.00 -12.26 -13.22
C VAL A 230 -7.48 -13.66 -13.52
N VAL A 231 -8.34 -14.67 -13.44
CA VAL A 231 -8.02 -16.04 -13.83
C VAL A 231 -8.55 -16.28 -15.24
N GLU A 232 -7.68 -16.63 -16.18
CA GLU A 232 -8.01 -16.87 -17.58
C GLU A 232 -7.53 -18.25 -18.03
N GLY A 233 -8.38 -19.26 -17.87
CA GLY A 233 -8.10 -20.62 -18.33
C GLY A 233 -6.93 -21.28 -17.58
N ASP A 234 -5.72 -21.17 -18.14
CA ASP A 234 -4.49 -21.82 -17.68
C ASP A 234 -3.55 -20.93 -16.87
N HIS A 235 -3.87 -19.65 -16.65
CA HIS A 235 -3.03 -18.70 -15.92
C HIS A 235 -3.85 -17.68 -15.12
N ALA A 236 -3.18 -16.97 -14.21
CA ALA A 236 -3.75 -15.85 -13.46
C ALA A 236 -2.85 -14.61 -13.50
N VAL A 237 -3.47 -13.43 -13.50
CA VAL A 237 -2.81 -12.12 -13.54
C VAL A 237 -3.33 -11.25 -12.41
N ALA A 238 -2.44 -10.69 -11.60
CA ALA A 238 -2.76 -9.69 -10.60
C ALA A 238 -2.63 -8.28 -11.17
N ASN A 239 -3.63 -7.42 -10.99
CA ASN A 239 -3.64 -6.02 -11.40
C ASN A 239 -3.92 -5.11 -10.20
N ASP A 240 -3.11 -4.08 -9.99
CA ASP A 240 -3.42 -3.02 -9.01
C ASP A 240 -4.51 -2.08 -9.59
N LEU A 241 -5.53 -1.79 -8.80
CA LEU A 241 -6.71 -1.00 -9.22
C LEU A 241 -6.56 0.50 -8.93
N GLY A 242 -5.33 1.01 -8.81
CA GLY A 242 -5.05 2.37 -8.38
C GLY A 242 -5.13 2.52 -6.87
N SER A 243 -4.59 1.54 -6.14
CA SER A 243 -4.63 1.52 -4.68
C SER A 243 -3.76 2.62 -4.06
N THR A 244 -4.13 3.08 -2.87
CA THR A 244 -3.46 4.18 -2.17
C THR A 244 -2.03 3.83 -1.79
N ASN A 245 -1.83 2.60 -1.28
CA ASN A 245 -0.53 2.13 -0.81
C ASN A 245 0.26 1.36 -1.87
N GLY A 246 -0.41 0.87 -2.92
CA GLY A 246 0.17 0.01 -3.96
C GLY A 246 0.21 -1.46 -3.52
N THR A 247 -0.23 -2.35 -4.40
CA THR A 247 -0.07 -3.81 -4.24
C THR A 247 1.39 -4.20 -4.42
N LEU A 248 1.90 -5.11 -3.60
CA LEU A 248 3.24 -5.67 -3.73
C LEU A 248 3.18 -7.16 -4.07
N LEU A 249 4.08 -7.64 -4.92
CA LEU A 249 4.38 -9.06 -5.15
C LEU A 249 5.79 -9.34 -4.64
N HIS A 250 5.93 -10.22 -3.65
CA HIS A 250 7.21 -10.49 -2.99
C HIS A 250 7.95 -9.21 -2.53
N GLY A 251 7.21 -8.27 -1.92
CA GLY A 251 7.74 -7.00 -1.42
C GLY A 251 8.12 -5.95 -2.49
N ARG A 252 7.83 -6.20 -3.77
CA ARG A 252 8.03 -5.23 -4.87
C ARG A 252 6.67 -4.76 -5.41
N LYS A 253 6.48 -3.45 -5.55
CA LYS A 253 5.23 -2.90 -6.10
C LYS A 253 4.94 -3.46 -7.49
N LEU A 254 3.70 -3.90 -7.72
CA LEU A 254 3.19 -4.34 -9.01
C LEU A 254 2.21 -3.31 -9.58
N THR A 255 2.05 -3.32 -10.90
CA THR A 255 0.92 -2.66 -11.60
C THR A 255 0.09 -3.72 -12.32
N SER A 256 0.78 -4.63 -13.01
CA SER A 256 0.24 -5.91 -13.49
C SER A 256 1.34 -6.97 -13.43
N ALA A 257 1.02 -8.19 -13.03
CA ALA A 257 1.97 -9.31 -12.96
C ALA A 257 1.27 -10.66 -13.11
N ASN A 258 1.86 -11.58 -13.88
CA ASN A 258 1.44 -12.98 -13.88
C ASN A 258 1.78 -13.60 -12.53
N LEU A 259 0.84 -14.37 -11.97
CA LEU A 259 1.05 -15.12 -10.73
C LEU A 259 1.52 -16.55 -11.04
N THR A 260 2.28 -17.12 -10.11
CA THR A 260 2.66 -18.53 -10.10
C THR A 260 2.37 -19.18 -8.75
N ASN A 261 2.18 -20.50 -8.73
CA ASN A 261 1.88 -21.24 -7.50
C ASN A 261 2.79 -20.90 -6.31
N GLY A 262 2.23 -20.38 -5.23
CA GLY A 262 2.94 -20.01 -4.00
C GLY A 262 3.27 -18.52 -3.87
N ASP A 263 3.01 -17.71 -4.91
CA ASP A 263 3.22 -16.26 -4.90
C ASP A 263 2.49 -15.58 -3.72
N VAL A 264 3.16 -14.60 -3.10
CA VAL A 264 2.57 -13.79 -2.02
C VAL A 264 2.40 -12.35 -2.49
N LEU A 265 1.13 -11.92 -2.51
CA LEU A 265 0.74 -10.53 -2.64
C LEU A 265 0.60 -9.89 -1.26
N THR A 266 0.98 -8.62 -1.16
CA THR A 266 0.77 -7.81 0.04
C THR A 266 -0.02 -6.57 -0.33
N ALA A 267 -1.08 -6.30 0.44
CA ALA A 267 -1.93 -5.13 0.29
C ALA A 267 -2.24 -4.59 1.69
N GLY A 268 -1.85 -3.35 1.98
CA GLY A 268 -1.80 -2.87 3.36
C GLY A 268 -0.87 -3.76 4.19
N ASP A 269 -1.37 -4.29 5.31
CA ASP A 269 -0.64 -5.22 6.17
C ASP A 269 -1.05 -6.70 5.96
N ALA A 270 -2.01 -6.96 5.07
CA ALA A 270 -2.50 -8.30 4.75
C ALA A 270 -1.63 -9.01 3.70
N GLU A 271 -1.31 -10.29 3.98
CA GLU A 271 -0.73 -11.20 2.99
C GLU A 271 -1.83 -12.06 2.34
N VAL A 272 -1.84 -12.08 1.01
CA VAL A 272 -2.70 -12.95 0.19
C VAL A 272 -1.78 -13.90 -0.58
N ARG A 273 -1.74 -15.17 -0.15
CA ARG A 273 -0.96 -16.20 -0.84
C ARG A 273 -1.79 -16.86 -1.93
N TYR A 274 -1.32 -16.78 -3.17
CA TYR A 274 -1.92 -17.44 -4.32
C TYR A 274 -1.43 -18.89 -4.44
N THR A 275 -2.35 -19.81 -4.73
CA THR A 275 -2.06 -21.23 -4.98
C THR A 275 -2.90 -21.74 -6.15
N GLU A 276 -2.29 -22.52 -7.03
CA GLU A 276 -2.92 -23.09 -8.22
C GLU A 276 -2.64 -24.59 -8.33
N GLN A 277 -3.62 -25.32 -8.82
CA GLN A 277 -3.51 -26.75 -9.12
C GLN A 277 -4.05 -27.03 -10.53
N ASP A 278 -3.49 -28.04 -11.19
CA ASP A 278 -3.99 -28.50 -12.48
C ASP A 278 -5.32 -29.24 -12.33
N SER A 279 -6.37 -28.75 -12.98
CA SER A 279 -7.56 -29.56 -13.25
C SER A 279 -7.32 -30.45 -14.49
N LEU A 280 -7.58 -31.75 -14.34
CA LEU A 280 -7.29 -32.82 -15.31
C LEU A 280 -8.49 -33.16 -16.20
#